data_AF-A0A600TRC2-F1
#
_entry.id   AF-A0A600TRC2-F1
#
_cell.length_a   1.000
_cell.length_b   1.000
_cell.length_c   1.000
_cell.angle_alpha   90.00
_cell.angle_beta   90.00
_cell.angle_gamma   90.00
#
_symmetry.space_group_name_H-M   'P 1'
#
loop_
_entity.id
_entity.type
_entity.pdbx_description
1 polymer ?
#
loop_
_entity_poly.entity_id
_entity_poly.type
_entity_poly.pdbx_seq_one_letter_code
_entity_poly.pdbx_strand_id
1 'polypeptide(L)'
;MAIERKNVISIRLTDEEYQPFKELLEHTDIGKSEFFRALILNRISELPVKPKPTTDYKRCLFLMNKTSNNLNQIAHRLNLDHNKGIISSSLYERALNTLINIRDLLQGALK
;
A
#
# COMPACT_ATOMS: atom_id res chain seq x y z
N MET A 1 -22.59 -1.75 -2.65
CA MET A 1 -22.98 -3.18 -2.68
C MET A 1 -22.10 -3.89 -3.71
N ALA A 2 -21.51 -5.04 -3.38
CA ALA A 2 -20.74 -5.82 -4.34
C ALA A 2 -21.68 -6.37 -5.42
N ILE A 3 -21.33 -6.21 -6.69
CA ILE A 3 -22.11 -6.75 -7.81
C ILE A 3 -21.95 -8.27 -7.82
N GLU A 4 -23.04 -8.99 -7.58
CA GLU A 4 -23.09 -10.44 -7.65
C GLU A 4 -22.98 -10.89 -9.12
N ARG A 5 -22.02 -11.78 -9.43
CA ARG A 5 -21.77 -12.27 -10.80
C ARG A 5 -21.94 -13.80 -10.82
N LYS A 6 -22.98 -14.28 -11.49
CA LYS A 6 -23.42 -15.70 -11.45
C LYS A 6 -22.96 -16.55 -12.64
N ASN A 7 -22.69 -15.92 -13.77
CA ASN A 7 -22.34 -16.62 -15.02
C ASN A 7 -20.82 -16.77 -15.16
N VAL A 8 -20.36 -17.97 -15.52
CA VAL A 8 -18.94 -18.29 -15.73
C VAL A 8 -18.69 -18.60 -17.20
N ILE A 9 -17.65 -18.00 -17.77
CA ILE A 9 -17.14 -18.32 -19.11
C ILE A 9 -15.79 -19.00 -18.91
N SER A 10 -15.63 -20.22 -19.45
CA SER A 10 -14.39 -21.00 -19.38
C SER A 10 -13.90 -21.28 -20.80
N ILE A 11 -12.67 -20.88 -21.09
CA ILE A 11 -12.03 -21.00 -22.40
C ILE A 11 -10.64 -21.61 -22.18
N ARG A 12 -10.26 -22.58 -23.01
CA ARG A 12 -8.90 -23.10 -23.07
C ARG A 12 -8.15 -22.37 -24.18
N LEU A 13 -6.92 -21.96 -23.90
CA LEU A 13 -6.01 -21.30 -24.82
C LEU A 13 -4.72 -22.12 -24.89
N THR A 14 -4.04 -22.11 -26.03
CA THR A 14 -2.66 -22.59 -26.09
C THR A 14 -1.71 -21.65 -25.35
N ASP A 15 -0.47 -22.08 -25.12
CA ASP A 15 0.54 -21.23 -24.49
C ASP A 15 0.82 -20.00 -25.36
N GLU A 16 0.87 -20.13 -26.69
CA GLU A 16 1.10 -18.99 -27.59
C GLU A 16 -0.06 -17.98 -27.56
N GLU A 17 -1.30 -18.47 -27.50
CA GLU A 17 -2.50 -17.63 -27.41
C GLU A 17 -2.59 -16.90 -26.06
N TYR A 18 -2.09 -17.51 -24.99
CA TYR A 18 -2.16 -16.93 -23.65
C TYR A 18 -1.02 -15.94 -23.35
N GLN A 19 0.14 -16.10 -24.02
CA GLN A 19 1.36 -15.34 -23.74
C GLN A 19 1.17 -13.80 -23.75
N PRO A 20 0.48 -13.18 -24.73
CA PRO A 20 0.30 -11.73 -24.74
C PRO A 20 -0.50 -11.21 -23.54
N PHE A 21 -1.49 -11.99 -23.07
CA PHE A 21 -2.27 -11.64 -21.90
C PHE A 21 -1.45 -11.78 -20.61
N LYS A 22 -0.60 -12.81 -20.55
CA LYS A 22 0.24 -13.09 -19.39
C LYS A 22 1.20 -11.93 -19.12
N GLU A 23 1.90 -11.45 -20.15
CA GLU A 23 2.84 -10.31 -20.03
C GLU A 23 2.14 -9.05 -19.53
N LEU A 24 1.00 -8.71 -20.14
CA LEU A 24 0.21 -7.54 -19.74
C LEU A 24 -0.27 -7.66 -18.29
N LEU A 25 -0.75 -8.85 -17.89
CA LEU A 25 -1.20 -9.13 -16.53
C LEU A 25 -0.06 -9.18 -15.51
N GLU A 26 1.18 -9.45 -15.92
CA GLU A 26 2.36 -9.41 -15.05
C GLU A 26 2.78 -7.97 -14.76
N HIS A 27 2.76 -7.10 -15.77
CA HIS A 27 3.19 -5.70 -15.66
C HIS A 27 2.12 -4.75 -15.09
N THR A 28 0.84 -5.10 -15.20
CA THR A 28 -0.27 -4.29 -14.67
C THR A 28 -0.78 -4.81 -13.33
N ASP A 29 -1.32 -3.94 -12.48
CA ASP A 29 -1.93 -4.34 -11.20
C ASP A 29 -3.40 -4.80 -11.34
N ILE A 30 -3.79 -5.22 -12.54
CA ILE A 30 -5.18 -5.57 -12.88
C ILE A 30 -5.40 -7.06 -12.64
N GLY A 31 -6.51 -7.41 -11.98
CA GLY A 31 -6.87 -8.82 -11.76
C GLY A 31 -7.24 -9.51 -13.07
N LYS A 32 -6.90 -10.80 -13.23
CA LYS A 32 -7.22 -11.59 -14.44
C LYS A 32 -8.69 -11.45 -14.87
N SER A 33 -9.61 -11.65 -13.92
CA SER A 33 -11.06 -11.57 -14.19
C SER A 33 -11.55 -10.15 -14.50
N GLU A 34 -10.82 -9.12 -14.06
CA GLU A 34 -11.12 -7.73 -14.38
C GLU A 34 -10.67 -7.39 -15.79
N PHE A 35 -9.45 -7.79 -16.14
CA PHE A 35 -8.89 -7.64 -17.48
C PHE A 35 -9.76 -8.30 -18.55
N PHE A 36 -10.03 -9.61 -18.43
CA PHE A 36 -10.83 -10.33 -19.44
C PHE A 36 -12.27 -9.82 -19.52
N ARG A 37 -12.84 -9.33 -18.42
CA ARG A 37 -14.16 -8.71 -18.44
C ARG A 37 -14.14 -7.40 -19.23
N ALA A 38 -13.15 -6.55 -19.00
CA ALA A 38 -13.00 -5.32 -19.76
C ALA A 38 -12.73 -5.61 -21.25
N LEU A 39 -11.94 -6.65 -21.56
CA LEU A 39 -11.70 -7.11 -22.93
C LEU A 39 -13.02 -7.52 -23.61
N ILE A 40 -13.81 -8.39 -22.98
CA ILE A 40 -15.08 -8.88 -23.53
C ILE A 40 -16.12 -7.76 -23.65
N LEU A 41 -16.16 -6.82 -22.71
CA LEU A 41 -17.10 -5.70 -22.72
C LEU A 41 -16.63 -4.50 -23.54
N ASN A 42 -15.46 -4.58 -24.19
CA ASN A 42 -14.81 -3.50 -24.92
C ASN A 42 -14.59 -2.21 -24.07
N ARG A 43 -14.15 -2.40 -22.81
CA ARG A 43 -13.89 -1.35 -21.81
C ARG A 43 -12.44 -1.33 -21.34
N ILE A 44 -11.50 -1.82 -22.15
CA ILE A 44 -10.08 -1.82 -21.78
C ILE A 44 -9.56 -0.40 -21.52
N SER A 45 -10.04 0.59 -22.27
CA SER A 45 -9.71 2.00 -22.09
C SER A 45 -10.13 2.58 -20.73
N GLU A 46 -11.07 1.94 -20.02
CA GLU A 46 -11.52 2.34 -18.69
C GLU A 46 -10.66 1.73 -17.57
N LEU A 47 -9.79 0.77 -17.89
CA LEU A 47 -8.96 0.13 -16.89
C LEU A 47 -7.84 1.06 -16.41
N PRO A 48 -7.63 1.20 -15.10
CA PRO A 48 -6.48 1.91 -14.58
C PRO A 48 -5.22 1.10 -14.88
N VAL A 49 -4.50 1.47 -15.95
CA VAL A 49 -3.19 0.91 -16.27
C VAL A 49 -2.17 1.50 -15.30
N LYS A 50 -2.20 1.04 -14.05
CA LYS A 50 -1.17 1.35 -13.07
C LYS A 50 -0.12 0.24 -13.12
N PRO A 51 1.17 0.58 -13.27
CA PRO A 51 2.22 -0.41 -13.16
C PRO A 51 2.17 -1.04 -11.78
N LYS A 52 2.45 -2.35 -11.68
CA LYS A 52 2.52 -3.00 -10.39
C LYS A 52 3.56 -2.31 -9.51
N PRO A 53 3.25 -2.02 -8.23
CA PRO A 53 4.27 -1.57 -7.30
C PRO A 53 5.34 -2.67 -7.14
N THR A 54 6.61 -2.26 -7.21
CA THR A 54 7.75 -3.17 -7.08
C THR A 54 7.74 -3.88 -5.72
N THR A 55 8.39 -5.04 -5.63
CA THR A 55 8.57 -5.77 -4.36
C THR A 55 9.24 -4.89 -3.31
N ASP A 56 10.22 -4.11 -3.73
CA ASP A 56 10.97 -3.18 -2.87
C ASP A 56 10.08 -2.05 -2.35
N TYR A 57 9.20 -1.50 -3.20
CA TYR A 57 8.22 -0.52 -2.77
C TYR A 57 7.26 -1.10 -1.72
N LYS A 58 6.73 -2.30 -1.94
CA LYS A 58 5.86 -2.98 -0.96
C LYS A 58 6.58 -3.21 0.37
N ARG A 59 7.86 -3.61 0.32
CA ARG A 59 8.69 -3.81 1.51
C ARG A 59 8.96 -2.49 2.23
N CYS A 60 9.27 -1.42 1.51
CA CYS A 60 9.45 -0.08 2.05
C CYS A 60 8.19 0.40 2.76
N LEU A 61 7.03 0.33 2.08
CA LEU A 61 5.74 0.71 2.65
C LEU A 61 5.41 -0.10 3.93
N PHE A 62 5.69 -1.40 3.94
CA PHE A 62 5.54 -2.23 5.14
C PHE A 62 6.41 -1.73 6.30
N LEU A 63 7.69 -1.45 6.04
CA LEU A 63 8.62 -0.95 7.07
C LEU A 63 8.20 0.44 7.56
N MET A 64 7.81 1.35 6.67
CA MET A 64 7.31 2.68 7.04
C MET A 64 6.07 2.61 7.94
N ASN A 65 5.14 1.70 7.64
CA ASN A 65 3.97 1.47 8.51
C ASN A 65 4.38 0.97 9.91
N LYS A 66 5.35 0.04 9.99
CA LYS A 66 5.87 -0.44 11.29
C LYS A 66 6.55 0.69 12.07
N THR A 67 7.38 1.48 11.40
CA THR A 67 8.04 2.65 12.02
C THR A 67 7.01 3.65 12.54
N SER A 68 5.98 3.99 11.74
CA SER A 68 4.93 4.93 12.14
C SER A 68 4.16 4.46 13.38
N ASN A 69 3.85 3.17 13.45
CA ASN A 69 3.20 2.59 14.63
C ASN A 69 4.10 2.65 15.87
N ASN A 70 5.40 2.38 15.72
CA ASN A 70 6.35 2.47 16.84
C ASN A 70 6.48 3.92 17.33
N LEU A 71 6.54 4.91 16.42
CA LEU A 71 6.56 6.34 16.80
C LEU A 71 5.33 6.71 17.63
N ASN A 72 4.14 6.25 17.23
CA ASN A 72 2.91 6.49 17.98
C ASN A 72 2.94 5.86 19.38
N GLN A 73 3.45 4.63 19.49
CA GLN A 73 3.58 3.95 20.78
C GLN A 73 4.55 4.68 21.72
N ILE A 74 5.69 5.14 21.20
CA ILE A 74 6.67 5.91 21.98
C ILE A 74 6.04 7.24 22.41
N ALA A 75 5.38 7.97 21.50
CA ALA A 75 4.71 9.23 21.83
C ALA A 75 3.66 9.04 22.94
N HIS A 76 2.84 7.99 22.84
CA HIS A 76 1.85 7.66 23.86
C HIS A 76 2.51 7.35 25.22
N ARG A 77 3.62 6.58 25.22
CA ARG A 77 4.33 6.26 26.45
C ARG A 77 4.97 7.50 27.09
N LEU A 78 5.61 8.35 26.30
CA LEU A 78 6.17 9.62 26.76
C LEU A 78 5.10 10.50 27.40
N ASN A 79 3.90 10.57 26.80
CA ASN A 79 2.79 11.34 27.35
C ASN A 79 2.35 10.80 28.72
N LEU A 80 2.22 9.48 28.85
CA LEU A 80 1.87 8.85 30.13
C LEU A 80 2.94 9.08 31.20
N ASP A 81 4.22 8.94 30.86
CA ASP A 81 5.32 9.09 31.80
C ASP A 81 5.48 10.56 32.23
N HIS A 82 5.26 11.51 31.33
CA HIS A 82 5.26 12.94 31.65
C HIS A 82 4.11 13.30 32.60
N ASN A 83 2.88 12.84 32.30
CA ASN A 83 1.72 13.09 33.15
C ASN A 83 1.85 12.47 34.56
N LYS A 84 2.66 11.42 34.70
CA LYS A 84 2.98 10.80 35.99
C LYS A 84 4.16 11.47 36.72
N GLY A 85 4.78 12.49 36.12
CA GLY A 85 5.97 13.14 36.68
C GLY A 85 7.24 12.28 36.64
N ILE A 86 7.25 11.18 35.89
CA ILE A 86 8.40 10.26 35.77
C ILE A 86 9.51 10.91 34.94
N ILE A 87 9.14 11.71 33.94
CA ILE A 87 10.07 12.45 33.09
C ILE A 87 9.81 13.96 33.17
N SER A 88 10.88 14.74 33.09
CA SER A 88 10.79 16.21 33.07
C SER A 88 10.14 16.72 31.79
N SER A 89 9.50 17.89 31.86
CA SER A 89 8.95 18.58 30.68
C SER A 89 10.02 18.81 29.61
N SER A 90 11.24 19.17 30.02
CA SER A 90 12.36 19.37 29.10
C SER A 90 12.78 18.12 28.34
N LEU A 91 12.71 16.93 28.97
CA LEU A 91 12.98 15.67 28.30
C LEU A 91 11.83 15.30 27.37
N TYR A 92 10.59 15.48 27.83
CA TYR A 92 9.38 15.21 27.06
C TYR A 92 9.34 16.02 25.75
N GLU A 93 9.58 17.34 25.82
CA GLU A 93 9.59 18.23 24.65
C GLU A 93 10.69 17.86 23.65
N ARG A 94 11.92 17.60 24.12
CA ARG A 94 13.01 17.16 23.24
C ARG A 94 12.69 15.84 22.54
N ALA A 95 12.12 14.89 23.27
CA ALA A 95 11.73 13.60 22.71
C ALA A 95 10.62 13.75 21.67
N LEU A 96 9.57 14.53 21.95
CA LEU A 96 8.52 14.81 20.98
C LEU A 96 9.03 15.51 19.72
N ASN A 97 9.89 16.52 19.86
CA ASN A 97 10.50 17.20 18.72
C ASN A 97 11.31 16.23 17.84
N THR A 98 11.97 15.26 18.47
CA THR A 98 12.71 14.21 17.74
C THR A 98 11.75 13.29 16.98
N LEU A 99 10.65 12.84 17.60
CA LEU A 99 9.64 12.01 16.93
C LEU A 99 8.96 12.75 15.77
N ILE A 100 8.68 14.05 15.94
CA ILE A 100 8.14 14.92 14.89
C ILE A 100 9.12 15.02 13.72
N ASN A 101 10.41 15.24 13.99
CA ASN A 101 11.42 15.29 12.93
C ASN A 101 11.47 13.98 12.14
N ILE A 102 11.47 12.82 12.81
CA ILE A 102 11.45 11.51 12.12
C ILE A 102 10.19 11.37 11.27
N ARG A 103 9.00 11.75 11.79
CA ARG A 103 7.75 11.74 11.02
C ARG A 103 7.87 12.61 9.77
N ASP A 104 8.42 13.81 9.90
CA ASP A 104 8.53 14.76 8.79
C ASP A 104 9.51 14.27 7.72
N LEU A 105 10.62 13.62 8.11
CA LEU A 105 11.54 12.95 7.19
C LEU A 105 10.85 11.81 6.43
N LEU A 106 10.07 10.98 7.14
CA LEU A 106 9.31 9.88 6.52
C LEU A 106 8.24 10.41 5.56
N GLN A 107 7.54 11.48 5.91
CA GLN A 107 6.55 12.11 5.04
C GLN A 107 7.20 12.81 3.84
N GLY A 108 8.38 13.41 4.03
CA GLY A 108 9.17 14.01 2.97
C GLY A 108 9.61 13.00 1.90
N ALA A 109 9.90 11.76 2.29
CA ALA A 109 10.26 10.68 1.37
C ALA A 109 9.09 10.18 0.48
N LEU A 110 7.84 10.58 0.77
CA LEU A 110 6.65 10.21 0.01
C LEU A 110 6.18 11.30 -0.98
N LYS A 111 6.82 12.47 -0.97
CA LYS A 111 6.56 13.58 -1.89
C LYS A 111 7.50 13.52 -3.07
#